data_AF-A0A353N8T0-F1
#
_entry.id   AF-A0A353N8T0-F1
#
_cell.length_a   1.000
_cell.length_b   1.000
_cell.length_c   1.000
_cell.angle_alpha   90.00
_cell.angle_beta   90.00
_cell.angle_gamma   90.00
#
_symmetry.space_group_name_H-M   'P 1'
#
loop_
_entity.id
_entity.type
_entity.pdbx_description
1 polymer ?
#
loop_
_entity_poly.entity_id
_entity_poly.type
_entity_poly.pdbx_seq_one_letter_code
_entity_poly.pdbx_strand_id
1 'polypeptide(L)' 'MNEELYKKRRAVLQKVFRAGKISHAYLFVGKVNRENEDTIMLLAQILLCLSAEERPCGSCRSCLLFSSKNHPDFRVI' A
#
# COMPACT_ATOMS: atom_id res chain seq x y z
N MET A 1 0.23 -2.51 -16.85
CA MET A 1 -0.40 -2.06 -15.60
C MET A 1 -1.71 -1.38 -15.96
N ASN A 2 -2.85 -1.93 -15.57
CA ASN A 2 -4.15 -1.31 -15.84
C ASN A 2 -4.34 -0.15 -14.85
N GLU A 3 -4.23 1.08 -15.35
CA GLU A 3 -4.26 2.31 -14.54
C GLU A 3 -5.62 2.52 -13.85
N GLU A 4 -6.71 2.11 -14.48
CA GLU A 4 -8.06 2.18 -13.92
C GLU A 4 -8.22 1.23 -12.73
N LEU A 5 -7.74 0.00 -12.87
CA LEU A 5 -7.76 -0.99 -11.79
C LEU A 5 -6.93 -0.53 -10.58
N TYR A 6 -5.74 0.03 -10.82
CA TYR A 6 -4.90 0.58 -9.76
C TYR A 6 -5.60 1.72 -9.01
N LYS A 7 -6.21 2.68 -9.72
CA LYS A 7 -6.98 3.78 -9.11
C LYS A 7 -8.13 3.24 -8.26
N LYS A 8 -8.87 2.24 -8.76
CA LYS A 8 -9.96 1.59 -8.02
C LYS A 8 -9.46 0.92 -6.74
N ARG A 9 -8.37 0.14 -6.82
CA ARG A 9 -7.77 -0.54 -5.67
C ARG A 9 -7.24 0.45 -4.63
N ARG A 10 -6.57 1.52 -5.07
CA ARG A 10 -6.12 2.62 -4.20
C ARG A 10 -7.28 3.27 -3.45
N ALA A 11 -8.37 3.60 -4.15
CA ALA A 11 -9.54 4.23 -3.53
C ALA A 11 -10.18 3.34 -2.45
N VAL A 12 -10.27 2.02 -2.70
CA VAL A 12 -10.79 1.05 -1.72
C VAL A 12 -9.90 0.99 -0.49
N LEU A 13 -8.59 0.84 -0.67
CA LEU A 13 -7.65 0.77 0.44
C LEU A 13 -7.68 2.07 1.26
N GLN A 14 -7.61 3.24 0.63
CA GLN A 14 -7.66 4.53 1.32
C GLN A 14 -8.90 4.70 2.20
N LYS A 15 -10.08 4.20 1.75
CA LYS A 15 -11.30 4.22 2.56
C LYS A 15 -11.17 3.38 3.83
N VAL A 16 -10.58 2.18 3.75
CA VAL A 16 -10.36 1.30 4.91
C VAL A 16 -9.46 1.98 5.95
N PHE A 17 -8.40 2.65 5.49
CA PHE A 17 -7.49 3.39 6.36
C PHE A 17 -8.15 4.58 7.04
N ARG A 18 -8.88 5.40 6.28
CA ARG A 18 -9.59 6.56 6.82
C ARG A 18 -10.65 6.16 7.85
N ALA A 19 -11.24 4.98 7.70
CA ALA A 19 -12.20 4.43 8.66
C ALA A 19 -11.55 3.90 9.95
N GLY A 20 -10.21 3.88 10.05
CA GLY A 20 -9.49 3.30 11.20
C GLY A 20 -9.62 1.78 11.32
N LYS A 21 -10.10 1.09 10.27
CA LYS A 21 -10.41 -0.35 10.28
C LYS A 21 -9.24 -1.18 9.72
N ILE A 22 -8.05 -0.95 10.24
CA ILE A 22 -6.83 -1.65 9.79
C ILE A 22 -6.76 -3.01 10.50
N SER A 23 -6.68 -4.09 9.71
CA SER A 23 -6.45 -5.44 10.23
C SER A 23 -4.96 -5.72 10.39
N HIS A 24 -4.60 -6.60 11.32
CA HIS A 24 -3.22 -7.08 11.48
C HIS A 24 -2.80 -8.07 10.38
N ALA A 25 -3.77 -8.67 9.68
CA ALA A 25 -3.52 -9.65 8.64
C ALA A 25 -4.48 -9.48 7.46
N TYR A 26 -3.95 -9.69 6.26
CA TYR A 26 -4.67 -9.67 4.99
C TYR A 26 -4.29 -10.90 4.17
N LEU A 27 -5.29 -11.62 3.66
CA LEU A 27 -5.11 -12.74 2.75
C LEU A 27 -5.53 -12.33 1.33
N PHE A 28 -4.59 -12.35 0.39
CA PHE A 28 -4.85 -12.10 -1.02
C PHE A 28 -5.07 -13.44 -1.73
N VAL A 29 -6.30 -13.68 -2.19
CA VAL A 29 -6.69 -14.94 -2.84
C VAL A 29 -6.69 -14.77 -4.36
N GLY A 30 -6.09 -15.74 -5.06
CA GLY A 30 -6.08 -15.81 -6.53
C GLY A 30 -4.70 -16.10 -7.09
N LYS A 31 -4.57 -16.00 -8.42
CA LYS A 31 -3.28 -16.15 -9.10
C LYS A 31 -2.33 -15.04 -8.66
N VAL A 32 -1.10 -15.43 -8.32
CA VAL A 32 0.00 -14.46 -8.11
C VAL A 32 0.34 -13.85 -9.47
N ASN A 33 0.10 -12.55 -9.58
CA ASN A 33 0.40 -11.75 -10.74
C ASN A 33 0.84 -10.35 -10.31
N ARG A 34 1.40 -9.60 -11.26
CA ARG A 34 1.92 -8.27 -11.01
C ARG A 34 0.86 -7.33 -10.44
N GLU A 35 -0.38 -7.40 -10.91
CA GLU A 35 -1.44 -6.53 -10.40
C GLU A 35 -1.72 -6.76 -8.91
N ASN A 36 -1.74 -8.02 -8.47
CA ASN A 36 -1.93 -8.36 -7.06
C ASN A 36 -0.71 -7.99 -6.21
N GLU A 37 0.51 -8.22 -6.73
CA GLU A 37 1.74 -7.74 -6.10
C GLU A 37 1.73 -6.22 -5.92
N ASP A 38 1.37 -5.46 -6.95
CA ASP A 38 1.26 -4.00 -6.90
C ASP A 38 0.29 -3.54 -5.81
N THR A 39 -0.75 -4.33 -5.55
CA THR A 39 -1.77 -4.03 -4.52
C THR A 39 -1.26 -4.34 -3.12
N ILE A 40 -0.49 -5.42 -2.95
CA ILE A 40 0.21 -5.74 -1.71
C ILE A 40 1.22 -4.62 -1.38
N MET A 41 2.00 -4.20 -2.38
CA MET A 41 2.96 -3.11 -2.24
C MET A 41 2.27 -1.78 -1.91
N LEU A 42 1.15 -1.48 -2.57
CA LEU A 42 0.34 -0.31 -2.28
C LEU A 42 -0.20 -0.33 -0.84
N LEU A 43 -0.74 -1.46 -0.37
CA LEU A 43 -1.19 -1.61 1.00
C LEU A 43 -0.06 -1.33 1.99
N ALA A 44 1.13 -1.92 1.77
CA ALA A 44 2.29 -1.70 2.63
C ALA A 44 2.72 -0.22 2.66
N GLN A 45 2.73 0.46 1.50
CA GLN A 45 3.01 1.90 1.45
C GLN A 45 1.99 2.73 2.22
N ILE A 46 0.70 2.36 2.16
CA ILE A 46 -0.36 3.06 2.90
C ILE A 46 -0.18 2.85 4.41
N LEU A 47 0.16 1.63 4.86
CA LEU A 47 0.42 1.31 6.28
C LEU A 47 1.58 2.13 6.86
N LEU A 48 2.68 2.22 6.12
CA LEU A 48 3.92 2.82 6.60
C LEU A 48 3.96 4.35 6.43
N CYS A 49 3.14 4.90 5.54
CA CYS A 49 3.11 6.34 5.28
C CYS A 49 2.79 7.15 6.55
N LEU A 50 3.58 8.21 6.77
CA LEU A 50 3.47 9.07 7.95
C LEU A 50 2.43 10.20 7.80
N SER A 51 1.92 10.44 6.60
CA SER A 51 0.92 11.50 6.36
C SER A 51 -0.42 11.16 7.01
N ALA A 52 -1.15 12.15 7.54
CA ALA A 52 -2.49 11.93 8.09
C ALA A 52 -3.63 12.06 7.04
N GLU A 53 -3.36 12.70 5.90
CA GLU A 53 -4.39 13.08 4.93
C GLU A 53 -4.45 12.12 3.72
N GLU A 54 -3.33 12.01 3.01
CA GLU A 54 -3.17 11.19 1.82
C GLU A 54 -2.11 10.13 2.05
N ARG A 55 -2.51 8.86 1.90
CA ARG A 55 -1.63 7.70 2.01
C ARG A 55 -1.73 6.83 0.74
N PRO A 56 -0.61 6.44 0.12
CA PRO A 56 0.72 6.97 0.36
C PRO A 56 0.83 8.41 -0.18
N CYS A 57 1.56 9.29 0.50
CA CYS A 57 1.79 10.67 0.05
C CYS A 57 2.95 10.81 -0.94
N GLY A 58 3.82 9.80 -1.03
CA GLY A 58 4.98 9.80 -1.93
C GLY A 58 6.15 10.70 -1.53
N SER A 59 5.96 11.63 -0.58
CA SER A 59 6.96 12.64 -0.22
C SER A 59 7.54 12.52 1.20
N CYS A 60 6.86 11.81 2.11
CA CYS A 60 7.38 11.63 3.48
C CYS A 60 8.57 10.68 3.51
N ARG A 61 9.42 10.79 4.55
CA ARG A 61 10.61 9.95 4.73
C ARG A 61 10.31 8.45 4.58
N SER A 62 9.22 7.96 5.18
CA SER A 62 8.82 6.55 5.04
C SER A 62 8.51 6.20 3.58
N CYS A 63 7.73 7.02 2.85
CA CYS A 63 7.45 6.76 1.44
C CYS A 63 8.73 6.74 0.58
N LEU A 64 9.69 7.63 0.86
CA LEU A 64 10.98 7.67 0.15
C LEU A 64 11.86 6.45 0.45
N LEU A 65 11.87 5.98 1.70
CA LEU A 65 12.55 4.73 2.07
C LEU A 65 11.89 3.51 1.42
N PHE A 66 10.56 3.51 1.31
CA PHE A 66 9.83 2.44 0.65
C PHE A 66 10.12 2.42 -0.86
N SER A 67 10.07 3.58 -1.54
CA SER A 67 10.34 3.66 -2.98
C SER A 67 11.77 3.26 -3.34
N SER A 68 12.73 3.53 -2.46
CA SER A 68 14.12 3.08 -2.60
C SER A 68 14.37 1.65 -2.12
N LYS A 69 13.33 0.91 -1.70
CA LYS A 69 13.41 -0.46 -1.17
C LYS A 69 14.28 -0.63 0.08
N ASN A 70 14.46 0.44 0.86
CA ASN A 70 15.28 0.47 2.07
C ASN A 70 14.47 0.74 3.36
N HIS A 71 13.15 0.54 3.32
CA HIS A 71 12.33 0.77 4.51
C HIS A 71 12.63 -0.29 5.59
N PRO A 72 13.06 0.10 6.81
CA PRO A 72 13.49 -0.85 7.84
C PRO A 72 12.35 -1.76 8.30
N ASP A 73 11.13 -1.21 8.36
CA ASP A 73 9.92 -1.93 8.79
C ASP A 73 9.18 -2.62 7.63
N PHE A 74 9.80 -2.73 6.46
CA PHE A 74 9.26 -3.47 5.32
C PHE A 74 10.18 -4.64 4.95
N ARG A 75 9.59 -5.82 4.80
CA ARG A 75 10.27 -7.05 4.42
C ARG A 75 9.40 -7.85 3.46
N VAL A 76 10.04 -8.49 2.49
CA VAL A 76 9.47 -9.53 1.64
C VAL A 76 10.21 -10.81 2.00
N ILE A 77 9.47 -11.85 2.38
CA ILE A 77 9.99 -13.15 2.86
C ILE A 77 9.51 -14.23 1.90
#